data_AF-A0A3B1ILX0-F1
#
_entry.id   AF-A0A3B1ILX0-F1
#
_cell.length_a   1.000
_cell.length_b   1.000
_cell.length_c   1.000
_cell.angle_alpha   90.00
_cell.angle_beta   90.00
_cell.angle_gamma   90.00
#
_symmetry.space_group_name_H-M   'P 1'
#
loop_
_entity.id
_entity.type
_entity.pdbx_description
1 polymer ?
#
loop_
_entity_poly.entity_id
_entity_poly.type
_entity_poly.pdbx_seq_one_letter_code
_entity_poly.pdbx_strand_id
1 'polypeptide(L)'
;MIPLFSMRAAASTWRHYHYLWSSCSSHSSSHTGTEKMPCSDGTEASAAAVSPAKKSRIEEGVLRFAKLTENATTPTRGSSKAAGYDLYSAYDYSIGPMDKAIVKTDIQIAVPHGCYGRVAPRSGLAAKHFIDVGAGVVDEDYRGNVGVVLFNFSKETFEVKKGDRVAQLVCERICYPDLVEQKTLDETERGSGGFGSTGRS
;
A
#
# COMPACT_ATOMS: atom_id res chain seq x y z
N MET A 1 -5.64 -38.59 -39.34
CA MET A 1 -4.34 -37.89 -39.38
C MET A 1 -4.59 -36.42 -39.09
N ILE A 2 -4.11 -35.94 -37.94
CA ILE A 2 -4.24 -34.55 -37.46
C ILE A 2 -2.81 -34.01 -37.38
N PRO A 3 -2.45 -32.87 -37.99
CA PRO A 3 -1.10 -32.36 -37.85
C PRO A 3 -0.96 -31.58 -36.53
N LEU A 4 0.11 -31.95 -35.83
CA LEU A 4 0.66 -31.37 -34.62
C LEU A 4 1.33 -30.03 -34.96
N PHE A 5 0.98 -28.93 -34.29
CA PHE A 5 1.75 -27.67 -34.37
C PHE A 5 2.26 -27.24 -32.99
N SER A 6 3.55 -27.54 -32.83
CA SER A 6 4.62 -26.93 -32.04
C SER A 6 4.33 -25.71 -31.15
N MET A 7 4.59 -25.89 -29.85
CA MET A 7 4.91 -24.83 -28.88
C MET A 7 6.36 -24.38 -29.05
N ARG A 8 6.60 -23.08 -29.32
CA ARG A 8 7.86 -22.40 -28.93
C ARG A 8 7.68 -20.91 -28.66
N ALA A 9 8.11 -20.55 -27.45
CA ALA A 9 8.89 -19.37 -27.08
C ALA A 9 8.22 -17.97 -27.14
N ALA A 10 7.82 -17.48 -25.97
CA ALA A 10 7.80 -16.05 -25.65
C ALA A 10 8.47 -15.84 -24.28
N ALA A 11 9.79 -15.76 -24.27
CA ALA A 11 10.61 -15.41 -23.11
C ALA A 11 11.61 -14.33 -23.55
N SER A 12 11.16 -13.08 -23.67
CA SER A 12 12.04 -11.92 -23.68
C SER A 12 11.24 -10.66 -23.41
N THR A 13 11.38 -10.10 -22.21
CA THR A 13 11.41 -8.65 -21.89
C THR A 13 11.23 -8.44 -20.38
N TRP A 14 12.20 -8.87 -19.58
CA TRP A 14 12.39 -8.40 -18.20
C TRP A 14 13.90 -8.28 -17.95
N ARG A 15 14.51 -7.26 -18.55
CA ARG A 15 15.83 -6.73 -18.17
C ARG A 15 15.71 -5.23 -18.24
N HIS A 16 15.72 -4.59 -17.08
CA HIS A 16 16.19 -3.23 -16.78
C HIS A 16 15.63 -2.90 -15.41
N TYR A 17 16.38 -3.20 -14.35
CA TYR A 17 16.42 -2.48 -13.06
C TYR A 17 17.41 -3.23 -12.16
N HIS A 18 18.70 -3.00 -12.38
CA HIS A 18 19.79 -3.38 -11.49
C HIS A 18 20.97 -2.49 -11.85
N TYR A 19 21.09 -1.33 -11.21
CA TYR A 19 22.35 -0.58 -11.06
C TYR A 19 22.06 0.63 -10.16
N LEU A 20 22.51 0.57 -8.90
CA LEU A 20 22.99 1.68 -8.06
C LEU A 20 22.92 1.28 -6.58
N TRP A 21 23.80 0.38 -6.17
CA TRP A 21 24.36 0.42 -4.81
C TRP A 21 25.66 -0.35 -4.79
N SER A 22 26.77 0.34 -4.99
CA SER A 22 28.09 -0.21 -4.68
C SER A 22 29.02 0.92 -4.24
N SER A 23 29.79 0.62 -3.19
CA SER A 23 30.89 1.38 -2.60
C SER A 23 30.58 2.55 -1.67
N CYS A 24 30.67 2.27 -0.36
CA CYS A 24 31.73 2.87 0.46
C CYS A 24 32.01 2.00 1.69
N SER A 25 33.14 1.30 1.66
CA SER A 25 33.74 0.62 2.80
C SER A 25 34.77 1.54 3.46
N SER A 26 34.78 1.47 4.81
CA SER A 26 35.94 1.53 5.71
C SER A 26 36.93 2.68 5.61
N HIS A 27 37.11 3.43 6.70
CA HIS A 27 38.42 3.78 7.25
C HIS A 27 38.35 3.85 8.79
N SER A 28 39.10 2.96 9.43
CA SER A 28 39.50 3.01 10.83
C SER A 28 40.81 3.77 10.95
N SER A 29 41.01 4.54 12.01
CA SER A 29 42.34 4.93 12.51
C SER A 29 42.24 5.36 13.96
N SER A 30 43.00 4.67 14.80
CA SER A 30 43.26 4.89 16.21
C SER A 30 44.31 6.00 16.42
N HIS A 31 44.15 6.83 17.45
CA HIS A 31 45.30 7.41 18.16
C HIS A 31 45.00 7.65 19.64
N THR A 32 45.98 7.23 20.44
CA THR A 32 46.17 7.25 21.88
C THR A 32 46.54 8.64 22.41
N GLY A 33 46.18 8.96 23.67
CA GLY A 33 46.81 10.08 24.38
C GLY A 33 46.09 10.47 25.68
N THR A 34 46.69 10.09 26.80
CA THR A 34 46.36 10.38 28.21
C THR A 34 46.58 11.84 28.60
N GLU A 35 45.74 12.45 29.44
CA GLU A 35 46.11 13.05 30.75
C GLU A 35 44.96 13.77 31.47
N LYS A 36 45.21 14.09 32.75
CA LYS A 36 44.31 14.16 33.90
C LYS A 36 43.58 15.51 34.15
N MET A 37 42.44 15.39 34.84
CA MET A 37 41.69 16.40 35.63
C MET A 37 42.48 16.91 36.87
N PRO A 38 42.14 18.04 37.54
CA PRO A 38 40.79 18.26 38.16
C PRO A 38 40.26 19.73 38.31
N CYS A 39 38.97 19.80 38.69
CA CYS A 39 38.19 20.78 39.50
C CYS A 39 38.54 22.28 39.49
N SER A 40 37.63 23.27 39.58
CA SER A 40 36.20 23.38 39.89
C SER A 40 35.84 24.87 39.71
N ASP A 41 34.63 25.20 39.25
CA ASP A 41 33.68 26.08 39.95
C ASP A 41 32.53 26.49 39.03
N GLY A 42 31.32 26.28 39.57
CA GLY A 42 30.06 26.44 38.88
C GLY A 42 29.76 27.90 38.56
N THR A 43 29.35 28.13 37.32
CA THR A 43 28.55 29.28 36.94
C THR A 43 27.14 28.74 36.67
N GLU A 44 26.22 28.93 37.61
CA GLU A 44 24.80 28.70 37.37
C GLU A 44 24.28 29.81 36.44
N ALA A 45 24.14 29.47 35.16
CA ALA A 45 23.40 30.27 34.19
C ALA A 45 22.19 29.47 33.68
N SER A 46 21.03 29.82 34.24
CA SER A 46 19.70 29.85 33.59
C SER A 46 19.51 28.96 32.35
N ALA A 47 18.80 27.84 32.53
CA ALA A 47 18.02 27.22 31.46
C ALA A 47 16.54 27.31 31.82
N ALA A 48 15.87 28.28 31.21
CA ALA A 48 14.42 28.43 31.23
C ALA A 48 13.76 27.10 30.84
N ALA A 49 12.79 26.68 31.64
CA ALA A 49 11.94 25.53 31.37
C ALA A 49 11.20 25.74 30.04
N VAL A 50 11.63 25.03 29.00
CA VAL A 50 10.87 24.92 27.76
C VAL A 50 9.63 24.09 28.07
N SER A 51 8.47 24.74 27.99
CA SER A 51 7.17 24.10 28.16
C SER A 51 7.01 22.94 27.17
N PRO A 52 6.42 21.79 27.57
CA PRO A 52 6.23 20.68 26.66
C PRO A 52 5.22 21.10 25.58
N ALA A 53 5.71 21.14 24.35
CA ALA A 53 4.91 21.34 23.15
C ALA A 53 3.69 20.42 23.21
N LYS A 54 2.53 21.03 23.03
CA LYS A 54 1.21 20.41 22.91
C LYS A 54 1.28 19.30 21.86
N LYS A 55 1.52 18.05 22.28
CA LYS A 55 1.35 16.86 21.43
C LYS A 55 -0.04 16.98 20.82
N SER A 56 -0.12 17.25 19.52
CA SER A 56 -1.37 17.20 18.79
C SER A 56 -1.94 15.80 19.02
N ARG A 57 -3.10 15.70 19.68
CA ARG A 57 -3.86 14.46 19.73
C ARG A 57 -3.97 14.00 18.28
N ILE A 58 -3.40 12.83 17.98
CA ILE A 58 -3.60 12.19 16.68
C ILE A 58 -5.12 12.08 16.55
N GLU A 59 -5.68 12.70 15.50
CA GLU A 59 -7.10 12.54 15.18
C GLU A 59 -7.32 11.09 14.73
N GLU A 60 -7.49 10.19 15.69
CA GLU A 60 -7.71 8.78 15.44
C GLU A 60 -8.99 8.62 14.61
N GLY A 61 -8.84 8.16 13.37
CA GLY A 61 -9.95 7.74 12.50
C GLY A 61 -10.41 8.73 11.43
N VAL A 62 -9.68 9.82 11.17
CA VAL A 62 -10.02 10.74 10.07
C VAL A 62 -9.28 10.37 8.78
N LEU A 63 -10.01 9.92 7.76
CA LEU A 63 -9.49 9.80 6.39
C LEU A 63 -9.54 11.18 5.72
N ARG A 64 -8.39 11.74 5.36
CA ARG A 64 -8.30 13.01 4.64
C ARG A 64 -8.11 12.73 3.14
N PHE A 65 -8.68 13.59 2.30
CA PHE A 65 -8.47 13.52 0.85
C PHE A 65 -8.48 14.91 0.23
N ALA A 66 -7.86 15.05 -0.94
CA ALA A 66 -7.95 16.23 -1.77
C ALA A 66 -8.18 15.82 -3.23
N LYS A 67 -8.99 16.60 -3.93
CA LYS A 67 -9.21 16.44 -5.37
C LYS A 67 -8.04 17.06 -6.14
N LEU A 68 -7.50 16.31 -7.08
CA LEU A 68 -6.41 16.73 -7.97
C LEU A 68 -6.94 17.47 -9.20
N THR A 69 -8.18 17.17 -9.61
CA THR A 69 -8.85 17.76 -10.77
C THR A 69 -10.35 17.96 -10.50
N GLU A 70 -11.04 18.67 -11.39
CA GLU A 70 -12.50 18.81 -11.41
C GLU A 70 -13.24 17.51 -11.76
N ASN A 71 -12.53 16.51 -12.30
CA ASN A 71 -13.11 15.21 -12.65
C ASN A 71 -13.34 14.32 -11.41
N ALA A 72 -12.64 14.60 -10.32
CA ALA A 72 -12.70 13.81 -9.11
C ALA A 72 -14.03 13.92 -8.38
N THR A 73 -14.55 12.78 -7.93
CA THR A 73 -15.76 12.71 -7.11
C THR A 73 -15.38 12.37 -5.66
N THR A 74 -16.05 13.02 -4.70
CA THR A 74 -15.84 12.77 -3.27
C THR A 74 -16.23 11.32 -2.95
N PRO A 75 -15.34 10.51 -2.33
CA PRO A 75 -15.69 9.15 -1.91
C PRO A 75 -16.90 9.14 -0.97
N THR A 76 -17.78 8.16 -1.12
CA THR A 76 -19.03 8.06 -0.33
C THR A 76 -19.15 6.70 0.34
N ARG A 77 -19.97 6.59 1.39
CA ARG A 77 -20.29 5.30 2.00
C ARG A 77 -21.66 4.84 1.56
N GLY A 78 -21.77 3.57 1.15
CA GLY A 78 -23.05 2.98 0.77
C GLY A 78 -24.03 2.78 1.94
N SER A 79 -23.54 2.77 3.19
CA SER A 79 -24.36 2.70 4.40
C SER A 79 -23.60 3.23 5.61
N SER A 80 -24.31 3.45 6.74
CA SER A 80 -23.71 3.93 7.99
C SER A 80 -22.65 2.98 8.59
N LYS A 81 -22.65 1.71 8.20
CA LYS A 81 -21.70 0.67 8.62
C LYS A 81 -20.92 0.05 7.46
N ALA A 82 -20.98 0.63 6.26
CA ALA A 82 -20.15 0.19 5.14
C ALA A 82 -18.65 0.25 5.52
N ALA A 83 -17.93 -0.83 5.23
CA ALA A 83 -16.51 -0.95 5.58
C ALA A 83 -15.63 -0.01 4.75
N GLY A 84 -15.99 0.21 3.48
CA GLY A 84 -15.23 1.05 2.56
C GLY A 84 -15.99 2.28 2.08
N TYR A 85 -15.22 3.25 1.59
CA TYR A 85 -15.71 4.38 0.80
C TYR A 85 -15.67 4.01 -0.68
N ASP A 86 -16.79 4.09 -1.39
CA ASP A 86 -16.86 3.92 -2.83
C ASP A 86 -15.90 4.93 -3.52
N LEU A 87 -15.04 4.41 -4.40
CA LEU A 87 -14.14 5.18 -5.25
C LEU A 87 -14.73 5.30 -6.66
N TYR A 88 -14.57 6.48 -7.24
CA TYR A 88 -15.20 6.87 -8.48
C TYR A 88 -14.17 7.02 -9.59
N SER A 89 -14.51 6.58 -10.80
CA SER A 89 -13.69 6.87 -11.98
C SER A 89 -13.73 8.35 -12.32
N ALA A 90 -12.57 8.96 -12.55
CA ALA A 90 -12.48 10.33 -13.05
C ALA A 90 -12.63 10.40 -14.58
N TYR A 91 -12.50 9.27 -15.30
CA TYR A 91 -12.49 9.23 -16.76
C TYR A 91 -13.27 8.04 -17.32
N ASP A 92 -13.48 8.04 -18.63
CA ASP A 92 -14.01 6.90 -19.35
C ASP A 92 -12.89 5.89 -19.66
N TYR A 93 -13.17 4.61 -19.51
CA TYR A 93 -12.28 3.50 -19.86
C TYR A 93 -13.07 2.37 -20.53
N SER A 94 -12.42 1.69 -21.46
CA SER A 94 -12.90 0.45 -22.06
C SER A 94 -11.89 -0.64 -21.74
N ILE A 95 -12.30 -1.64 -20.96
CA ILE A 95 -11.41 -2.72 -20.51
C ILE A 95 -11.79 -3.99 -21.27
N GLY A 96 -10.91 -4.42 -22.17
CA GLY A 96 -11.15 -5.60 -23.00
C GLY A 96 -11.28 -6.89 -22.17
N PRO A 97 -11.79 -7.97 -22.78
CA PRO A 97 -11.82 -9.29 -22.17
C PRO A 97 -10.41 -9.75 -21.77
N MET A 98 -10.25 -10.31 -20.57
CA MET A 98 -8.97 -10.78 -20.03
C MET A 98 -7.88 -9.69 -19.97
N ASP A 99 -8.27 -8.42 -19.86
CA ASP A 99 -7.36 -7.27 -19.81
C ASP A 99 -7.47 -6.52 -18.47
N LYS A 100 -6.65 -5.49 -18.30
CA LYS A 100 -6.59 -4.64 -17.12
C LYS A 100 -6.45 -3.17 -17.46
N ALA A 101 -6.99 -2.30 -16.59
CA ALA A 101 -6.77 -0.87 -16.66
C ALA A 101 -6.47 -0.28 -15.28
N ILE A 102 -5.70 0.81 -15.26
CA ILE A 102 -5.52 1.64 -14.07
C ILE A 102 -6.51 2.80 -14.19
N VAL A 103 -7.65 2.67 -13.51
CA VAL A 103 -8.69 3.67 -13.46
C VAL A 103 -8.29 4.74 -12.44
N LYS A 104 -8.08 5.98 -12.91
CA LYS A 104 -7.72 7.11 -12.04
C LYS A 104 -8.95 7.63 -11.31
N THR A 105 -8.76 7.96 -10.04
CA THR A 105 -9.80 8.60 -9.21
C THR A 105 -9.65 10.12 -9.14
N ASP A 106 -8.45 10.62 -9.46
CA ASP A 106 -8.04 12.02 -9.32
C ASP A 106 -8.22 12.55 -7.89
N ILE A 107 -8.12 11.67 -6.89
CA ILE A 107 -7.93 12.06 -5.50
C ILE A 107 -6.55 11.62 -5.02
N GLN A 108 -5.99 12.40 -4.11
CA GLN A 108 -4.94 11.97 -3.20
C GLN A 108 -5.52 11.80 -1.81
N ILE A 109 -4.95 10.91 -1.00
CA ILE A 109 -5.45 10.61 0.35
C ILE A 109 -4.34 10.70 1.39
N ALA A 110 -4.74 10.89 2.64
CA ALA A 110 -3.93 10.61 3.82
C ALA A 110 -4.80 9.77 4.77
N VAL A 111 -4.48 8.48 4.85
CA VAL A 111 -5.16 7.54 5.75
C VAL A 111 -4.78 7.83 7.21
N PRO A 112 -5.59 7.42 8.19
CA PRO A 112 -5.24 7.53 9.60
C PRO A 112 -3.95 6.75 9.91
N HIS A 113 -3.17 7.25 10.86
CA HIS A 113 -1.95 6.57 11.30
C HIS A 113 -2.23 5.14 11.78
N GLY A 114 -1.35 4.19 11.41
CA GLY A 114 -1.51 2.79 11.74
C GLY A 114 -2.54 2.08 10.87
N CYS A 115 -2.88 2.66 9.72
CA CYS A 115 -3.72 2.05 8.69
C CYS A 115 -3.06 2.18 7.33
N TYR A 116 -3.39 1.26 6.42
CA TYR A 116 -3.22 1.48 4.98
C TYR A 116 -4.57 1.55 4.30
N GLY A 117 -4.62 2.12 3.10
CA GLY A 117 -5.82 2.15 2.28
C GLY A 117 -5.88 0.92 1.39
N ARG A 118 -6.74 -0.06 1.69
CA ARG A 118 -7.01 -1.17 0.79
C ARG A 118 -8.05 -0.80 -0.26
N VAL A 119 -7.68 -0.80 -1.53
CA VAL A 119 -8.62 -0.76 -2.64
C VAL A 119 -9.19 -2.17 -2.84
N ALA A 120 -10.49 -2.31 -2.61
CA ALA A 120 -11.20 -3.58 -2.62
C ALA A 120 -12.25 -3.64 -3.73
N PRO A 121 -12.56 -4.83 -4.28
CA PRO A 121 -13.59 -4.99 -5.29
C PRO A 121 -14.98 -4.70 -4.71
N ARG A 122 -15.89 -4.23 -5.56
CA ARG A 122 -17.33 -4.12 -5.25
C ARG A 122 -18.01 -5.41 -5.67
N SER A 123 -18.74 -6.05 -4.76
CA SER A 123 -19.36 -7.37 -5.00
C SER A 123 -20.29 -7.38 -6.21
N GLY A 124 -21.01 -6.29 -6.48
CA GLY A 124 -21.87 -6.16 -7.65
C GLY A 124 -21.11 -6.23 -8.98
N LEU A 125 -19.92 -5.64 -9.05
CA LEU A 125 -19.08 -5.68 -10.26
C LEU A 125 -18.44 -7.07 -10.44
N ALA A 126 -17.98 -7.67 -9.34
CA ALA A 126 -17.44 -9.03 -9.35
C ALA A 126 -18.47 -10.06 -9.80
N ALA A 127 -19.67 -10.05 -9.21
CA ALA A 127 -20.69 -11.06 -9.49
C ALA A 127 -21.37 -10.91 -10.86
N LYS A 128 -21.54 -9.68 -11.36
CA LYS A 128 -22.30 -9.41 -12.59
C LYS A 128 -21.45 -9.23 -13.83
N HIS A 129 -20.22 -8.74 -13.67
CA HIS A 129 -19.34 -8.35 -14.77
C HIS A 129 -17.97 -9.04 -14.71
N PHE A 130 -17.74 -9.93 -13.73
CA PHE A 130 -16.47 -10.63 -13.53
C PHE A 130 -15.26 -9.68 -13.41
N ILE A 131 -15.48 -8.56 -12.70
CA ILE A 131 -14.44 -7.56 -12.43
C ILE A 131 -13.82 -7.77 -11.06
N ASP A 132 -12.49 -7.71 -11.02
CA ASP A 132 -11.72 -7.77 -9.78
C ASP A 132 -10.76 -6.57 -9.64
N VAL A 133 -10.19 -6.40 -8.45
CA VAL A 133 -9.23 -5.35 -8.15
C VAL A 133 -7.86 -5.96 -7.83
N GLY A 134 -6.84 -5.52 -8.55
CA GLY A 134 -5.44 -5.84 -8.32
C GLY A 134 -4.70 -4.83 -7.47
N ALA A 135 -3.48 -5.19 -7.06
CA ALA A 135 -2.58 -4.39 -6.22
C ALA A 135 -3.26 -3.92 -4.92
N GLY A 136 -3.87 -2.74 -4.94
CA GLY A 136 -4.81 -2.30 -3.92
C GLY A 136 -4.22 -1.92 -2.57
N VAL A 137 -2.89 -1.87 -2.40
CA VAL A 137 -2.23 -1.33 -1.19
C VAL A 137 -1.89 0.13 -1.45
N VAL A 138 -2.56 1.05 -0.74
CA VAL A 138 -2.22 2.48 -0.73
C VAL A 138 -1.57 2.81 0.61
N ASP A 139 -0.27 3.08 0.57
CA ASP A 139 0.56 3.33 1.75
C ASP A 139 0.19 4.62 2.49
N GLU A 140 0.49 4.67 3.79
CA GLU A 140 0.17 5.81 4.66
C GLU A 140 0.85 7.12 4.20
N ASP A 141 2.03 7.02 3.62
CA ASP A 141 2.85 8.13 3.12
C ASP A 141 2.61 8.47 1.64
N TYR A 142 1.74 7.73 0.93
CA TYR A 142 1.41 8.01 -0.46
C TYR A 142 0.58 9.29 -0.60
N ARG A 143 1.01 10.21 -1.47
CA ARG A 143 0.31 11.47 -1.79
C ARG A 143 0.03 11.67 -3.28
N GLY A 144 0.21 10.62 -4.08
CA GLY A 144 -0.11 10.66 -5.50
C GLY A 144 -1.60 10.43 -5.77
N ASN A 145 -1.92 10.26 -7.06
CA ASN A 145 -3.27 9.95 -7.52
C ASN A 145 -3.61 8.49 -7.21
N VAL A 146 -4.65 8.25 -6.41
CA VAL A 146 -5.12 6.90 -6.09
C VAL A 146 -5.64 6.25 -7.37
N GLY A 147 -4.93 5.23 -7.84
CA GLY A 147 -5.33 4.42 -8.98
C GLY A 147 -6.02 3.13 -8.55
N VAL A 148 -7.05 2.72 -9.30
CA VAL A 148 -7.74 1.44 -9.13
C VAL A 148 -7.32 0.52 -10.27
N VAL A 149 -6.59 -0.56 -9.96
CA VAL A 149 -6.22 -1.57 -10.96
C VAL A 149 -7.40 -2.53 -11.13
N LEU A 150 -8.19 -2.36 -12.19
CA LEU A 150 -9.28 -3.27 -12.51
C LEU A 150 -8.79 -4.38 -13.42
N PHE A 151 -9.18 -5.61 -13.11
CA PHE A 151 -9.07 -6.77 -13.99
C PHE A 151 -10.44 -7.14 -14.52
N ASN A 152 -10.55 -7.33 -15.83
CA ASN A 152 -11.74 -7.89 -16.46
C ASN A 152 -11.49 -9.35 -16.83
N PHE A 153 -12.06 -10.28 -16.05
CA PHE A 153 -11.95 -11.71 -16.34
C PHE A 153 -13.12 -12.24 -17.19
N SER A 154 -14.03 -11.37 -17.61
CA SER A 154 -15.15 -11.75 -18.46
C SER A 154 -14.71 -11.91 -19.93
N LYS A 155 -15.64 -12.38 -20.76
CA LYS A 155 -15.48 -12.46 -22.22
C LYS A 155 -15.97 -11.21 -22.95
N GLU A 156 -16.49 -10.23 -22.22
CA GLU A 156 -17.10 -9.01 -22.75
C GLU A 156 -16.25 -7.81 -22.37
N THR A 157 -16.29 -6.75 -23.18
CA THR A 157 -15.66 -5.49 -22.82
C THR A 157 -16.42 -4.84 -21.66
N PHE A 158 -15.71 -4.41 -20.64
CA PHE A 158 -16.28 -3.67 -19.51
C PHE A 158 -16.05 -2.17 -19.70
N GLU A 159 -17.15 -1.43 -19.84
CA GLU A 159 -17.15 0.02 -19.97
C GLU A 159 -17.23 0.67 -18.59
N VAL A 160 -16.25 1.52 -18.27
CA VAL A 160 -16.27 2.41 -17.11
C VAL A 160 -16.53 3.82 -17.61
N LYS A 161 -17.54 4.49 -17.07
CA LYS A 161 -17.77 5.91 -17.35
C LYS A 161 -17.30 6.78 -16.20
N LYS A 162 -16.95 8.03 -16.49
CA LYS A 162 -16.68 9.05 -15.47
C LYS A 162 -17.85 9.10 -14.48
N GLY A 163 -17.53 9.04 -13.19
CA GLY A 163 -18.51 9.01 -12.11
C GLY A 163 -19.02 7.62 -11.73
N ASP A 164 -18.60 6.55 -12.41
CA ASP A 164 -18.92 5.19 -11.98
C ASP A 164 -18.15 4.81 -10.72
N ARG A 165 -18.83 4.11 -9.80
CA ARG A 165 -18.22 3.54 -8.61
C ARG A 165 -17.53 2.23 -8.96
N VAL A 166 -16.20 2.24 -9.03
CA VAL A 166 -15.41 1.12 -9.58
C VAL A 166 -14.78 0.23 -8.51
N ALA A 167 -14.51 0.77 -7.33
CA ALA A 167 -13.91 0.05 -6.21
C ALA A 167 -14.37 0.67 -4.89
N GLN A 168 -13.88 0.16 -3.77
CA GLN A 168 -14.06 0.79 -2.46
C GLN A 168 -12.74 0.84 -1.70
N LEU A 169 -12.49 1.91 -0.96
CA LEU A 169 -11.32 2.09 -0.11
C LEU A 169 -11.66 1.72 1.34
N VAL A 170 -10.98 0.72 1.89
CA VAL A 170 -11.09 0.30 3.29
C VAL A 170 -9.82 0.74 4.02
N CYS A 171 -9.97 1.44 5.15
CA CYS A 171 -8.83 1.74 6.02
C CYS A 171 -8.56 0.52 6.91
N GLU A 172 -7.56 -0.28 6.58
CA GLU A 172 -7.22 -1.49 7.33
C GLU A 172 -6.12 -1.20 8.33
N ARG A 173 -6.39 -1.54 9.60
CA ARG A 173 -5.43 -1.37 10.69
C ARG A 173 -4.28 -2.35 10.54
N ILE A 174 -3.07 -1.84 10.72
CA ILE A 174 -1.82 -2.60 10.67
C ILE A 174 -0.91 -2.21 11.84
N CYS A 175 0.11 -3.02 12.08
CA CYS A 175 1.27 -2.64 12.86
C CYS A 175 2.47 -2.43 11.93
N TYR A 176 3.42 -1.62 12.37
CA TYR A 176 4.73 -1.44 11.73
C TYR A 176 5.80 -2.13 12.58
N PRO A 177 5.93 -3.48 12.53
CA PRO A 177 6.90 -4.19 13.34
C PRO A 177 8.31 -4.06 12.76
N ASP A 178 9.30 -3.99 13.65
CA ASP A 178 10.70 -4.21 13.27
C ASP A 178 10.94 -5.70 12.98
N LEU A 179 11.77 -5.99 11.98
CA LEU A 179 12.15 -7.36 11.65
C LEU A 179 13.32 -7.83 12.51
N VAL A 180 13.18 -9.00 13.14
CA VAL A 180 14.23 -9.65 13.93
C VAL A 180 14.45 -11.06 13.41
N GLU A 181 15.61 -11.32 12.80
CA GLU A 181 15.99 -12.64 12.29
C GLU A 181 16.27 -13.62 13.44
N GLN A 182 15.80 -14.88 13.30
CA GLN A 182 15.97 -15.95 14.27
C GLN A 182 16.49 -17.22 13.60
N LYS A 183 17.23 -18.06 14.33
CA LYS A 183 17.71 -19.35 13.81
C LYS A 183 16.57 -20.35 13.57
N THR A 184 15.54 -20.32 14.42
CA THR A 184 14.31 -21.11 14.32
C THR A 184 13.19 -20.41 15.07
N LEU A 185 11.94 -20.75 14.76
CA LEU A 185 10.74 -20.31 15.48
C LEU A 185 10.27 -21.40 16.45
N ASP A 186 9.34 -21.03 17.33
CA ASP A 186 8.63 -21.95 18.24
C ASP A 186 7.62 -22.83 17.49
N GLU A 187 7.28 -23.97 18.08
CA GLU A 187 6.28 -24.89 17.53
C GLU A 187 4.86 -24.42 17.87
N THR A 188 3.94 -24.60 16.91
CA THR A 188 2.51 -24.32 17.11
C THR A 188 1.69 -25.55 16.74
N GLU A 189 0.45 -25.63 17.23
CA GLU A 189 -0.49 -26.71 16.88
C GLU A 189 -0.68 -26.87 15.36
N ARG A 190 -0.64 -25.76 14.61
CA ARG A 190 -0.76 -25.78 13.15
C ARG A 190 0.51 -26.28 12.44
N GLY A 191 1.69 -26.06 13.04
CA GLY A 191 2.98 -26.44 12.46
C GLY A 191 3.15 -25.99 11.01
N SER A 192 3.56 -26.91 10.13
CA SER A 192 3.75 -26.67 8.69
C SER A 192 2.48 -26.84 7.84
N GLY A 193 1.29 -26.95 8.44
CA GLY A 193 0.02 -27.18 7.74
C GLY A 193 -0.53 -25.93 7.01
N GLY A 194 -0.76 -26.04 5.69
CA GLY A 194 -1.33 -24.97 4.84
C GLY A 194 -2.05 -25.53 3.61
N PHE A 195 -2.54 -24.65 2.74
CA PHE A 195 -3.13 -25.01 1.42
C PHE A 195 -4.30 -26.03 1.47
N GLY A 196 -5.23 -25.85 2.42
CA GLY A 196 -6.36 -26.76 2.59
C GLY A 196 -6.07 -27.97 3.48
N SER A 197 -5.05 -27.88 4.36
CA SER A 197 -4.71 -28.91 5.35
C SER A 197 -5.85 -29.29 6.30
N THR A 198 -6.90 -28.47 6.41
CA THR A 198 -8.10 -28.74 7.22
C THR A 198 -9.24 -29.42 6.43
N GLY A 199 -9.03 -29.78 5.16
CA GLY A 199 -9.97 -30.52 4.33
C GLY A 199 -11.02 -29.67 3.60
N ARG A 200 -11.77 -30.34 2.71
CA ARG A 200 -13.01 -29.85 2.09
C ARG A 200 -14.15 -30.69 2.68
N SER A 201 -14.91 -30.15 3.62
CA SER A 201 -16.18 -30.75 4.06
C SER A 201 -17.24 -30.61 2.97
#